data_AF-A0A969U4W4-F1
#
_entry.id   AF-A0A969U4W4-F1
#
_cell.length_a   1.000
_cell.length_b   1.000
_cell.length_c   1.000
_cell.angle_alpha   90.00
_cell.angle_beta   90.00
_cell.angle_gamma   90.00
#
_symmetry.space_group_name_H-M   'P 1'
#
loop_
_entity.id
_entity.type
_entity.pdbx_description
1 polymer ?
#
loop_
_entity_poly.entity_id
_entity_poly.type
_entity_poly.pdbx_seq_one_letter_code
_entity_poly.pdbx_strand_id
1 'polypeptide(L)' 'MTIEPGNKTLKSNPFVTYRDPLTGKWIVVLHQNLQKSQAGVQPIAA' A
#
# COMPACT_ATOMS: atom_id res chain seq x y z
N MET A 1 27.93 -7.81 23.64
CA MET A 1 27.33 -8.17 22.33
C MET A 1 27.43 -6.94 21.46
N THR A 2 28.37 -6.93 20.51
CA THR A 2 28.58 -5.79 19.61
C THR A 2 27.51 -5.84 18.52
N ILE A 3 26.66 -4.82 18.48
CA ILE A 3 25.56 -4.71 17.51
C ILE A 3 26.16 -4.02 16.28
N GLU A 4 26.65 -4.80 15.32
CA GLU A 4 27.14 -4.20 14.08
C GLU A 4 25.94 -3.63 13.30
N PRO A 5 25.93 -2.33 12.97
CA PRO A 5 24.84 -1.75 12.19
C PRO A 5 24.90 -2.39 10.80
N GLY A 6 23.95 -3.29 10.53
CA GLY A 6 23.84 -3.94 9.24
C GLY A 6 23.63 -2.89 8.16
N ASN A 7 24.66 -2.64 7.33
CA ASN A 7 24.64 -1.73 6.19
C ASN A 7 23.79 -2.29 5.01
N LYS A 8 22.73 -3.03 5.32
CA LYS A 8 21.78 -3.54 4.35
C LYS A 8 20.68 -2.50 4.21
N THR A 9 20.60 -1.88 3.04
CA THR A 9 19.50 -0.98 2.68
C THR A 9 18.17 -1.71 2.88
N LEU A 10 17.31 -1.16 3.73
CA LEU A 10 15.98 -1.71 3.96
C LEU A 10 15.19 -1.67 2.66
N LYS A 11 14.59 -2.79 2.29
CA LYS A 11 13.71 -2.85 1.12
C LYS A 11 12.42 -2.08 1.44
N SER A 12 11.99 -1.24 0.50
CA SER A 12 10.69 -0.57 0.62
C SER A 12 9.57 -1.59 0.52
N ASN A 13 8.55 -1.46 1.37
CA ASN A 13 7.38 -2.32 1.36
C ASN A 13 6.41 -1.88 0.24
N PRO A 14 6.11 -2.72 -0.76
CA PRO A 14 5.21 -2.36 -1.86
C PRO A 14 3.72 -2.51 -1.51
N PHE A 15 3.39 -2.94 -0.29
CA PHE A 15 2.02 -3.20 0.16
C PHE A 15 1.50 -2.12 1.10
N VAL A 16 0.23 -1.75 0.92
CA VAL A 16 -0.56 -0.96 1.86
C VAL A 16 -1.55 -1.88 2.56
N THR A 17 -1.66 -1.71 3.86
CA THR A 17 -2.61 -2.44 4.68
C THR A 17 -3.59 -1.48 5.30
N TYR A 18 -4.88 -1.74 5.17
CA TYR A 18 -5.94 -0.97 5.81
C TYR A 18 -6.99 -1.88 6.42
N ARG A 19 -7.79 -1.31 7.32
CA ARG A 19 -8.88 -2.01 8.00
C ARG A 19 -10.19 -1.70 7.31
N ASP A 20 -10.90 -2.73 6.89
CA ASP A 20 -12.24 -2.58 6.36
C ASP A 20 -13.22 -2.20 7.50
N PRO A 21 -13.89 -1.03 7.46
CA PRO A 21 -14.83 -0.61 8.49
C PRO A 21 -16.11 -1.45 8.52
N LEU A 22 -16.49 -2.10 7.41
CA LEU A 22 -17.71 -2.89 7.34
C LEU A 22 -17.49 -4.30 7.89
N THR A 23 -16.43 -4.97 7.45
CA THR A 23 -16.18 -6.37 7.82
C THR A 23 -15.18 -6.53 8.96
N GLY A 24 -14.44 -5.48 9.32
CA GLY A 24 -13.35 -5.58 10.27
C GLY A 24 -12.29 -6.56 9.80
N LYS A 25 -12.01 -6.66 8.50
CA LYS A 25 -10.91 -7.48 7.96
C LYS A 25 -9.73 -6.60 7.59
N TRP A 26 -8.53 -7.18 7.65
CA TRP A 26 -7.34 -6.53 7.13
C TRP A 26 -7.28 -6.76 5.62
N ILE A 27 -7.17 -5.67 4.87
CA ILE A 27 -7.01 -5.73 3.42
C ILE A 27 -5.59 -5.27 3.09
N VAL A 28 -4.90 -6.09 2.31
CA VAL A 28 -3.54 -5.83 1.84
C VAL A 28 -3.59 -5.60 0.33
N VAL A 29 -3.16 -4.42 -0.11
CA VAL A 29 -3.15 -4.02 -1.53
C VAL A 29 -1.74 -3.67 -1.97
N LEU A 30 -1.39 -4.06 -3.19
CA LEU A 30 -0.14 -3.64 -3.81
C LEU A 30 -0.29 -2.20 -4.32
N HIS A 31 0.68 -1.32 -4.06
CA HIS A 31 0.69 0.07 -4.56
C HIS A 31 0.40 0.18 -6.06
N GLN A 32 0.91 -0.75 -6.86
CA GLN A 32 0.73 -0.76 -8.31
C GLN A 32 -0.73 -0.96 -8.75
N ASN A 33 -1.56 -1.59 -7.92
CA ASN A 33 -2.97 -1.82 -8.23
C ASN A 33 -3.86 -0.61 -7.89
N LEU A 34 -3.42 0.27 -6.99
CA LEU A 34 -4.16 1.50 -6.67
C LEU A 34 -4.19 2.48 -7.86
N GLN A 35 -3.10 2.54 -8.63
CA GLN A 35 -3.00 3.43 -9.80
C GLN A 35 -3.94 3.00 -10.94
N LYS A 36 -4.24 1.69 -11.05
CA LYS A 36 -5.13 1.17 -12.11
C LYS A 36 -6.62 1.43 -11.82
N SER A 37 -7.01 1.52 -10.54
CA SER A 37 -8.41 1.80 -10.18
C SER A 37 -8.80 3.28 -10.21
N GLN A 38 -7.85 4.22 -10.26
CA GLN A 38 -8.15 5.66 -10.37
C GLN A 38 -8.40 6.14 -11.82
N ALA A 39 -8.14 5.31 -12.83
CA ALA A 39 -8.46 5.62 -14.23
C ALA A 39 -9.94 5.41 -14.61
N GLY A 40 -10.83 5.21 -13.62
CA GLY A 40 -12.25 4.91 -13.82
C GLY A 40 -13.22 6.00 -13.34
N VAL A 41 -12.75 7.15 -12.86
CA VAL A 41 -13.63 8.28 -12.53
C VAL A 41 -13.55 9.27 -13.67
N GLN A 42 -14.41 9.08 -14.67
CA GLN A 42 -14.68 10.13 -15.65
C GLN A 42 -15.22 11.35 -14.88
N PRO A 43 -14.62 12.54 -14.98
CA PRO A 43 -15.30 13.73 -14.49
C PRO A 43 -16.57 13.89 -15.32
N ILE A 44 -17.73 13.86 -14.66
CA ILE A 44 -18.96 14.37 -15.24
C ILE A 44 -18.73 15.86 -15.50
N ALA A 45 -18.53 16.23 -16.76
CA ALA A 45 -18.62 17.62 -17.16
C ALA A 45 -20.07 18.07 -16.92
N ALA A 46 -20.26 19.03 -16.04
CA ALA A 46 -21.50 19.76 -15.84
C ALA A 46 -21.52 20.98 -16.78
#